data_AF-A0A956DW79-F1
#
_entry.id   AF-A0A956DW79-F1
#
_cell.length_a   1.000
_cell.length_b   1.000
_cell.length_c   1.000
_cell.angle_alpha   90.00
_cell.angle_beta   90.00
_cell.angle_gamma   90.00
#
_symmetry.space_group_name_H-M   'P 1'
#
loop_
_entity.id
_entity.type
_entity.pdbx_description
1 polymer ?
#
loop_
_entity_poly.entity_id
_entity_poly.type
_entity_poly.pdbx_seq_one_letter_code
_entity_poly.pdbx_strand_id
1 'polypeptide(L)'
;MSAPRFEHSYAKLPPRFHAPATPDPAPAPALVRLNRALAEELGLDAAWLASDDGVAMLSGAKLPEGAEPIAMAYAGHQFGGWVPQLGDGRAILLGEVVAGGQRYDIQLKGAGRTRFSRAGDGKAVLGPVLREYVVSEAMAALGVPTTRALAAVTTGEKVFRNGPEPGAIFTRVARSHIRVGTFQYFHGRDDDEGVRLLADYVIERHYPSLRDEAEPYRGLLLAVRDRQAALIAQWMSLGFIHGVMNTDN
;
A
#
# COMPACT_ATOMS: atom_id res chain seq x y z
N MET A 1 -22.53 12.01 8.08
CA MET A 1 -21.50 11.69 7.09
C MET A 1 -20.18 12.24 7.58
N SER A 2 -19.15 11.40 7.75
CA SER A 2 -17.88 11.85 8.33
C SER A 2 -16.69 11.33 7.53
N ALA A 3 -15.68 12.18 7.39
CA ALA A 3 -14.37 11.80 6.86
C ALA A 3 -13.71 10.73 7.75
N PRO A 4 -12.84 9.87 7.18
CA PRO A 4 -12.02 8.95 7.95
C PRO A 4 -11.15 9.68 8.96
N ARG A 5 -10.95 9.06 10.13
CA ARG A 5 -9.95 9.49 11.09
C ARG A 5 -8.71 8.61 10.91
N PHE A 6 -7.59 9.22 10.56
CA PHE A 6 -6.36 8.49 10.34
C PHE A 6 -5.47 8.48 11.58
N GLU A 7 -4.80 7.35 11.76
CA GLU A 7 -3.61 7.20 12.59
C GLU A 7 -2.38 7.01 11.69
N HIS A 8 -1.18 7.30 12.22
CA HIS A 8 0.05 7.35 11.41
C HIS A 8 1.21 6.62 12.08
N SER A 9 1.01 5.36 12.47
CA SER A 9 2.02 4.60 13.21
C SER A 9 3.32 4.42 12.42
N TYR A 10 3.26 4.17 11.11
CA TYR A 10 4.48 4.09 10.28
C TYR A 10 5.20 5.44 10.13
N ALA A 11 4.45 6.55 10.07
CA ALA A 11 5.03 7.89 9.96
C ALA A 11 5.86 8.29 11.20
N LYS A 12 5.59 7.66 12.35
CA LYS A 12 6.37 7.84 13.59
C LYS A 12 7.74 7.15 13.56
N LEU A 13 7.99 6.25 12.61
CA LEU A 13 9.34 5.71 12.41
C LEU A 13 10.31 6.82 11.98
N PRO A 14 11.63 6.66 12.22
CA PRO A 14 12.60 7.68 11.85
C PRO A 14 12.47 8.13 10.38
N PRO A 15 12.81 9.39 10.04
CA PRO A 15 12.65 9.93 8.68
C PRO A 15 13.40 9.20 7.55
N ARG A 16 14.23 8.20 7.86
CA ARG A 16 14.89 7.32 6.86
C ARG A 16 13.97 6.20 6.33
N PHE A 17 12.82 5.96 6.95
CA PHE A 17 11.84 4.94 6.56
C PHE A 17 10.82 5.43 5.51
N HIS A 18 10.68 6.74 5.38
CA HIS A 18 9.68 7.37 4.53
C HIS A 18 10.10 8.79 4.15
N ALA A 19 9.31 9.42 3.29
CA ALA A 19 9.40 10.85 3.05
C ALA A 19 7.98 11.42 2.95
N PRO A 20 7.74 12.68 3.37
CA PRO A 20 6.49 13.36 3.09
C PRO A 20 6.18 13.33 1.59
N ALA A 21 4.92 13.10 1.24
CA ALA A 21 4.48 13.03 -0.14
C ALA A 21 3.14 13.75 -0.30
N THR A 22 3.05 14.64 -1.29
CA THR A 22 1.81 15.36 -1.61
C THR A 22 1.24 14.77 -2.89
N PRO A 23 -0.03 14.34 -2.91
CA PRO A 23 -0.65 13.92 -4.15
C PRO A 23 -0.66 15.02 -5.22
N ASP A 24 -0.50 14.63 -6.48
CA ASP A 24 -0.72 15.53 -7.60
C ASP A 24 -2.21 15.90 -7.70
N PRO A 25 -2.55 17.09 -8.23
CA PRO A 25 -3.92 17.48 -8.45
C PRO A 25 -4.67 16.49 -9.37
N ALA A 26 -5.90 16.12 -9.00
CA ALA A 26 -6.85 15.47 -9.89
C ALA A 26 -7.91 16.51 -10.30
N PRO A 27 -7.84 17.09 -11.51
CA PRO A 27 -8.65 18.25 -11.91
C PRO A 27 -10.14 17.96 -12.07
N ALA A 28 -10.51 16.73 -12.45
CA ALA A 28 -11.91 16.33 -12.61
C ALA A 28 -12.09 14.88 -12.15
N PRO A 29 -11.99 14.63 -10.83
CA PRO A 29 -12.01 13.29 -10.32
C PRO A 29 -13.44 12.72 -10.37
N ALA A 30 -13.58 11.47 -10.81
CA ALA A 30 -14.87 10.80 -10.85
C ALA A 30 -14.76 9.36 -10.34
N LEU A 31 -15.71 8.97 -9.48
CA LEU A 31 -15.75 7.63 -8.92
C LEU A 31 -16.09 6.62 -10.01
N VAL A 32 -15.20 5.65 -10.22
CA VAL A 32 -15.47 4.50 -11.11
C VAL A 32 -16.07 3.36 -10.30
N ARG A 33 -15.50 3.06 -9.14
CA ARG A 33 -15.98 2.02 -8.25
C ARG A 33 -15.60 2.31 -6.80
N LEU A 34 -16.54 2.08 -5.89
CA LEU A 34 -16.30 2.03 -4.44
C LEU A 34 -16.69 0.64 -3.92
N ASN A 35 -15.82 0.05 -3.11
CA ASN A 35 -16.08 -1.18 -2.38
C ASN A 35 -16.82 -0.85 -1.07
N ARG A 36 -18.16 -0.80 -1.15
CA ARG A 36 -18.99 -0.43 0.02
C ARG A 36 -18.86 -1.45 1.15
N ALA A 37 -18.81 -2.74 0.84
CA ALA A 37 -18.66 -3.79 1.83
C ALA A 37 -17.33 -3.67 2.60
N LEU A 38 -16.22 -3.42 1.89
CA LEU A 38 -14.93 -3.18 2.54
C LEU A 38 -14.93 -1.87 3.35
N ALA A 39 -15.56 -0.81 2.84
CA ALA A 39 -15.69 0.43 3.60
C ALA A 39 -16.39 0.19 4.94
N GLU A 40 -17.52 -0.52 4.93
CA GLU A 40 -18.28 -0.89 6.13
C GLU A 40 -17.47 -1.80 7.07
N GLU A 41 -16.75 -2.81 6.54
CA GLU A 41 -15.84 -3.67 7.31
C GLU A 41 -14.78 -2.86 8.06
N LEU A 42 -14.28 -1.79 7.45
CA LEU A 42 -13.27 -0.89 8.01
C LEU A 42 -13.85 0.22 8.89
N GLY A 43 -15.18 0.26 9.09
CA GLY A 43 -15.85 1.32 9.84
C GLY A 43 -15.84 2.68 9.12
N LEU A 44 -15.67 2.69 7.79
CA LEU A 44 -15.69 3.88 6.95
C LEU A 44 -17.11 4.15 6.45
N ASP A 45 -17.48 5.42 6.41
CA ASP A 45 -18.78 5.85 5.87
C ASP A 45 -18.77 5.77 4.33
N ALA A 46 -19.40 4.72 3.79
CA ALA A 46 -19.50 4.49 2.36
C ALA A 46 -20.35 5.54 1.61
N ALA A 47 -21.26 6.24 2.29
CA ALA A 47 -22.00 7.34 1.68
C ALA A 47 -21.12 8.58 1.57
N TRP A 48 -20.34 8.88 2.62
CA TRP A 48 -19.35 9.96 2.58
C TRP A 48 -18.27 9.69 1.52
N LEU A 49 -17.73 8.48 1.43
CA LEU A 49 -16.72 8.11 0.42
C LEU A 49 -17.24 8.24 -1.02
N ALA A 50 -18.55 8.14 -1.24
CA ALA A 50 -19.18 8.33 -2.54
C ALA A 50 -19.59 9.78 -2.84
N SER A 51 -19.47 10.69 -1.86
CA SER A 51 -19.71 12.13 -2.04
C SER A 51 -18.54 12.83 -2.72
N ASP A 52 -18.72 14.09 -3.15
CA ASP A 52 -17.66 14.88 -3.79
C ASP A 52 -16.42 15.03 -2.90
N ASP A 53 -16.58 15.26 -1.59
CA ASP A 53 -15.46 15.31 -0.64
C ASP A 53 -14.74 13.96 -0.51
N GLY A 54 -15.50 12.85 -0.53
CA GLY A 54 -14.94 11.50 -0.51
C GLY A 54 -14.15 11.18 -1.78
N VAL A 55 -14.68 11.53 -2.95
CA VAL A 55 -14.01 11.36 -4.24
C VAL A 55 -12.77 12.26 -4.33
N ALA A 56 -12.83 13.48 -3.80
CA ALA A 56 -11.66 14.36 -3.69
C ALA A 56 -10.55 13.75 -2.80
N MET A 57 -10.91 13.08 -1.70
CA MET A 57 -9.94 12.31 -0.90
C MET A 57 -9.37 11.11 -1.66
N LEU A 58 -10.25 10.28 -2.23
CA LEU A 58 -9.84 9.03 -2.92
C LEU A 58 -8.99 9.29 -4.16
N SER A 59 -9.08 10.50 -4.74
CA SER A 59 -8.23 10.98 -5.83
C SER A 59 -7.00 11.78 -5.38
N GLY A 60 -6.85 12.05 -4.08
CA GLY A 60 -5.78 12.91 -3.57
C GLY A 60 -5.97 14.40 -3.86
N ALA A 61 -7.03 14.82 -4.56
CA ALA A 61 -7.31 16.24 -4.84
C ALA A 61 -7.49 17.08 -3.57
N LYS A 62 -8.02 16.48 -2.50
CA LYS A 62 -8.18 17.10 -1.19
C LYS A 62 -7.96 16.07 -0.10
N LEU A 63 -6.99 16.32 0.78
CA LEU A 63 -6.74 15.45 1.92
C LEU A 63 -7.66 15.80 3.09
N PRO A 64 -8.14 14.82 3.86
CA PRO A 64 -8.90 15.09 5.07
C PRO A 64 -7.99 15.70 6.14
N GLU A 65 -8.58 16.42 7.07
CA GLU A 65 -7.86 17.01 8.20
C GLU A 65 -7.11 15.92 8.99
N GLY A 66 -5.85 16.20 9.31
CA GLY A 66 -4.98 15.29 10.06
C GLY A 66 -4.36 14.16 9.23
N ALA A 67 -4.54 14.10 7.90
CA ALA A 67 -3.76 13.19 7.07
C ALA A 67 -2.27 13.58 7.03
N GLU A 68 -1.38 12.61 7.23
CA GLU A 68 0.08 12.77 7.16
C GLU A 68 0.62 11.90 6.00
N PRO A 69 0.45 12.35 4.75
CA PRO A 69 0.75 11.52 3.61
C PRO A 69 2.26 11.29 3.45
N ILE A 70 2.65 10.03 3.33
CA ILE A 70 4.05 9.63 3.18
C ILE A 70 4.25 8.65 2.02
N ALA A 71 5.45 8.64 1.47
CA ALA A 71 5.94 7.61 0.57
C ALA A 71 6.98 6.76 1.30
N MET A 72 6.85 5.43 1.28
CA MET A 72 7.76 4.54 2.00
C MET A 72 9.07 4.32 1.22
N ALA A 73 10.19 4.24 1.93
CA ALA A 73 11.47 3.85 1.36
C ALA A 73 11.64 2.32 1.38
N TYR A 74 12.13 1.76 0.27
CA TYR A 74 12.54 0.36 0.18
C TYR A 74 13.52 0.15 -0.97
N ALA A 75 14.17 -1.01 -0.99
CA ALA A 75 15.04 -1.50 -2.05
C ALA A 75 14.49 -2.85 -2.55
N GLY A 76 15.22 -3.54 -3.42
CA GLY A 76 14.81 -4.89 -3.80
C GLY A 76 15.76 -5.54 -4.79
N HIS A 77 15.62 -6.85 -4.92
CA HIS A 77 16.20 -7.63 -6.01
C HIS A 77 15.16 -7.74 -7.12
N GLN A 78 15.42 -7.07 -8.24
CA GLN A 78 14.56 -7.10 -9.41
C GLN A 78 15.13 -8.09 -10.42
N PHE A 79 14.40 -9.19 -10.66
CA PHE A 79 14.86 -10.29 -11.53
C PHE A 79 16.28 -10.79 -11.18
N GLY A 80 16.58 -10.86 -9.87
CA GLY A 80 17.89 -11.29 -9.35
C GLY A 80 18.94 -10.18 -9.24
N GLY A 81 18.75 -9.03 -9.88
CA GLY A 81 19.66 -7.88 -9.77
C GLY A 81 19.35 -6.99 -8.57
N TRP A 82 20.38 -6.63 -7.79
CA TRP A 82 20.21 -5.69 -6.67
C TRP A 82 19.92 -4.27 -7.15
N VAL A 83 18.85 -3.66 -6.61
CA VAL A 83 18.51 -2.26 -6.83
C VAL A 83 18.52 -1.54 -5.47
N PRO A 84 19.56 -0.72 -5.18
CA PRO A 84 19.79 -0.18 -3.84
C PRO A 84 18.73 0.83 -3.40
N GLN A 85 17.94 1.39 -4.33
CA GLN A 85 16.88 2.32 -4.02
C GLN A 85 15.70 2.18 -4.98
N LEU A 86 14.55 1.83 -4.39
CA LEU A 86 13.23 1.88 -4.98
C LEU A 86 12.40 2.89 -4.17
N GLY A 87 11.42 2.41 -3.42
CA GLY A 87 10.46 3.23 -2.68
C GLY A 87 9.14 3.41 -3.42
N ASP A 88 8.17 3.98 -2.73
CA ASP A 88 6.84 4.25 -3.27
C ASP A 88 6.89 5.38 -4.32
N GLY A 89 7.31 5.04 -5.54
CA GLY A 89 7.51 6.01 -6.62
C GLY A 89 6.23 6.51 -7.31
N ARG A 90 5.08 5.92 -6.97
CA ARG A 90 3.75 6.34 -7.46
C ARG A 90 2.66 6.02 -6.45
N ALA A 91 3.03 5.82 -5.20
CA ALA A 91 2.11 5.43 -4.14
C ALA A 91 2.30 6.37 -2.95
N ILE A 92 1.20 6.70 -2.28
CA ILE A 92 1.18 7.61 -1.15
C ILE A 92 0.30 6.97 -0.08
N LEU A 93 0.88 6.64 1.06
CA LEU A 93 0.14 6.20 2.24
C LEU A 93 -0.49 7.44 2.87
N LEU A 94 -1.83 7.53 2.90
CA LEU A 94 -2.54 8.65 3.51
C LEU A 94 -2.54 8.58 5.04
N GLY A 95 -2.51 7.36 5.55
CA GLY A 95 -2.64 7.04 6.95
C GLY A 95 -3.26 5.66 7.13
N GLU A 96 -3.68 5.39 8.35
CA GLU A 96 -4.15 4.10 8.81
C GLU A 96 -5.50 4.22 9.49
N VAL A 97 -6.35 3.22 9.32
CA VAL A 97 -7.65 3.13 10.00
C VAL A 97 -7.65 1.88 10.88
N VAL A 98 -8.37 1.96 12.01
CA VAL A 98 -8.47 0.85 12.97
C VAL A 98 -9.87 0.26 12.93
N ALA A 99 -9.96 -1.03 12.62
CA ALA A 99 -11.20 -1.78 12.57
C ALA A 99 -11.01 -3.15 13.24
N GLY A 100 -11.92 -3.53 14.14
CA GLY A 100 -11.83 -4.81 14.87
C GLY A 100 -10.54 -4.97 15.69
N GLY A 101 -9.99 -3.87 16.22
CA GLY A 101 -8.70 -3.86 16.94
C GLY A 101 -7.48 -4.03 16.05
N GLN A 102 -7.66 -3.96 14.73
CA GLN A 102 -6.60 -4.16 13.75
C GLN A 102 -6.41 -2.95 12.86
N ARG A 103 -5.16 -2.71 12.46
CA ARG A 103 -4.75 -1.54 11.69
C ARG A 103 -4.65 -1.86 10.20
N TYR A 104 -5.17 -0.94 9.38
CA TYR A 104 -5.20 -1.04 7.93
C TYR A 104 -4.67 0.25 7.29
N ASP A 105 -3.67 0.11 6.43
CA ASP A 105 -3.13 1.19 5.62
C ASP A 105 -4.12 1.58 4.52
N ILE A 106 -4.31 2.89 4.30
CA ILE A 106 -5.02 3.43 3.13
C ILE A 106 -4.00 4.11 2.21
N GLN A 107 -3.70 3.49 1.08
CA GLN A 107 -2.68 3.95 0.14
C GLN A 107 -3.31 4.33 -1.21
N LEU A 108 -2.99 5.52 -1.73
CA LEU A 108 -3.34 5.92 -3.08
C LEU A 108 -2.22 5.57 -4.05
N LYS A 109 -2.51 4.74 -5.06
CA LYS A 109 -1.57 4.35 -6.11
C LYS A 109 -1.94 5.04 -7.42
N GLY A 110 -0.97 5.71 -8.05
CA GLY A 110 -1.17 6.60 -9.18
C GLY A 110 -1.40 8.05 -8.80
N ALA A 111 -1.21 8.40 -7.52
CA ALA A 111 -1.52 9.72 -6.97
C ALA A 111 -0.43 10.79 -7.20
N GLY A 112 0.54 10.54 -8.07
CA GLY A 112 1.56 11.52 -8.43
C GLY A 112 2.97 11.15 -8.02
N ARG A 113 3.89 12.09 -8.28
CA ARG A 113 5.32 11.88 -8.04
C ARG A 113 5.66 11.98 -6.56
N THR A 114 6.67 11.22 -6.17
CA THR A 114 7.30 11.26 -4.85
C THR A 114 8.81 11.38 -5.03
N ARG A 115 9.53 11.53 -3.92
CA ARG A 115 11.01 11.40 -3.88
C ARG A 115 11.51 10.10 -4.55
N PHE A 116 10.68 9.05 -4.59
CA PHE A 116 11.05 7.72 -5.06
C PHE A 116 10.63 7.44 -6.52
N SER A 117 10.03 8.40 -7.23
CA SER A 117 9.53 8.20 -8.60
C SER A 117 10.60 7.87 -9.63
N ARG A 118 11.88 8.12 -9.34
CA ARG A 118 12.97 8.03 -10.33
C ARG A 118 12.59 8.84 -11.59
N ALA A 119 12.60 8.21 -12.76
CA ALA A 119 12.18 8.83 -14.02
C ALA A 119 10.66 8.71 -14.32
N GLY A 120 9.89 8.03 -13.47
CA GLY A 120 8.45 7.85 -13.67
C GLY A 120 7.64 9.11 -13.39
N ASP A 121 6.46 9.21 -14.00
CA ASP A 121 5.53 10.32 -13.82
C ASP A 121 4.66 10.21 -12.56
N GLY A 122 4.73 9.10 -11.82
CA GLY A 122 3.93 8.90 -10.61
C GLY A 122 2.45 8.57 -10.86
N LYS A 123 2.02 8.47 -12.12
CA LYS A 123 0.60 8.32 -12.50
C LYS A 123 0.26 6.89 -12.91
N ALA A 124 -1.02 6.54 -12.78
CA ALA A 124 -1.56 5.28 -13.28
C ALA A 124 -2.65 5.54 -14.34
N VAL A 125 -2.81 4.59 -15.26
CA VAL A 125 -3.88 4.60 -16.27
C VAL A 125 -5.03 3.70 -15.81
N LEU A 126 -6.24 3.98 -16.29
CA LEU A 126 -7.46 3.33 -15.82
C LEU A 126 -7.46 1.80 -15.99
N GLY A 127 -6.96 1.28 -17.11
CA GLY A 127 -6.95 -0.17 -17.38
C GLY A 127 -6.23 -0.99 -16.29
N PRO A 128 -4.96 -0.72 -15.99
CA PRO A 128 -4.22 -1.35 -14.88
C PRO A 128 -4.87 -1.16 -13.50
N VAL A 129 -5.45 0.01 -13.20
CA VAL A 129 -6.18 0.25 -11.95
C VAL A 129 -7.36 -0.70 -11.81
N LEU A 130 -8.17 -0.84 -12.86
CA LEU A 130 -9.32 -1.75 -12.86
C LEU A 130 -8.89 -3.22 -12.77
N ARG A 131 -7.80 -3.60 -13.44
CA ARG A 131 -7.24 -4.96 -13.33
C ARG A 131 -6.80 -5.27 -11.90
N GLU A 132 -6.10 -4.36 -11.25
CA GLU A 132 -5.66 -4.53 -9.86
C GLU A 132 -6.87 -4.60 -8.92
N TYR A 133 -7.88 -3.74 -9.10
CA TYR A 133 -9.12 -3.79 -8.34
C TYR A 133 -9.80 -5.16 -8.43
N VAL A 134 -10.00 -5.68 -9.64
CA VAL A 134 -10.69 -6.95 -9.87
C VAL A 134 -9.89 -8.13 -9.30
N VAL A 135 -8.58 -8.18 -9.56
CA VAL A 135 -7.74 -9.29 -9.07
C VAL A 135 -7.65 -9.28 -7.54
N SER A 136 -7.49 -8.11 -6.92
CA SER A 136 -7.47 -7.97 -5.46
C SER A 136 -8.73 -8.54 -4.82
N GLU A 137 -9.91 -8.16 -5.30
CA GLU A 137 -11.17 -8.61 -4.68
C GLU A 137 -11.53 -10.05 -5.08
N ALA A 138 -11.13 -10.52 -6.27
CA ALA A 138 -11.28 -11.91 -6.64
C ALA A 138 -10.45 -12.82 -5.71
N MET A 139 -9.19 -12.45 -5.43
CA MET A 139 -8.34 -13.18 -4.49
C MET A 139 -8.95 -13.22 -3.09
N ALA A 140 -9.46 -12.08 -2.61
CA ALA A 140 -10.11 -12.00 -1.31
C ALA A 140 -11.36 -12.90 -1.24
N ALA A 141 -12.20 -12.89 -2.28
CA ALA A 141 -13.39 -13.74 -2.36
C ALA A 141 -13.05 -15.24 -2.45
N LEU A 142 -11.88 -15.59 -3.00
CA LEU A 142 -11.35 -16.96 -3.04
C LEU A 142 -10.65 -17.37 -1.73
N GLY A 143 -10.62 -16.50 -0.72
CA GLY A 143 -9.95 -16.76 0.57
C GLY A 143 -8.43 -16.64 0.51
N VAL A 144 -7.87 -16.08 -0.56
CA VAL A 144 -6.43 -15.88 -0.72
C VAL A 144 -5.98 -14.59 -0.05
N PRO A 145 -4.99 -14.62 0.85
CA PRO A 145 -4.43 -13.41 1.44
C PRO A 145 -3.96 -12.43 0.37
N THR A 146 -4.50 -11.21 0.41
CA THR A 146 -4.27 -10.19 -0.63
C THR A 146 -4.46 -8.79 -0.07
N THR A 147 -3.88 -7.80 -0.73
CA THR A 147 -4.30 -6.40 -0.54
C THR A 147 -5.69 -6.20 -1.13
N ARG A 148 -6.49 -5.38 -0.48
CA ARG A 148 -7.88 -5.11 -0.81
C ARG A 148 -8.02 -3.83 -1.63
N ALA A 149 -9.09 -3.75 -2.40
CA ALA A 149 -9.41 -2.62 -3.25
C ALA A 149 -10.57 -1.81 -2.67
N LEU A 150 -10.29 -0.63 -2.13
CA LEU A 150 -11.34 0.26 -1.61
C LEU A 150 -12.01 1.04 -2.73
N ALA A 151 -11.24 1.65 -3.63
CA ALA A 151 -11.81 2.46 -4.70
C ALA A 151 -10.94 2.51 -5.96
N ALA A 152 -11.60 2.80 -7.08
CA ALA A 152 -11.00 3.24 -8.33
C ALA A 152 -11.63 4.56 -8.73
N VAL A 153 -10.81 5.57 -9.00
CA VAL A 153 -11.23 6.95 -9.31
C VAL A 153 -10.45 7.43 -10.53
N THR A 154 -11.11 8.03 -11.52
CA THR A 154 -10.40 8.73 -12.61
C THR A 154 -9.91 10.08 -12.11
N THR A 155 -8.84 10.63 -12.69
CA THR A 155 -8.31 11.95 -12.27
C THR A 155 -8.82 13.10 -13.12
N GLY A 156 -9.34 12.81 -14.32
CA GLY A 156 -9.64 13.80 -15.36
C GLY A 156 -8.43 14.15 -16.24
N GLU A 157 -7.24 13.64 -15.94
CA GLU A 157 -6.04 13.81 -16.75
C GLU A 157 -5.90 12.75 -17.83
N LYS A 158 -5.09 13.06 -18.85
CA LYS A 158 -4.57 12.07 -19.81
C LYS A 158 -3.13 11.72 -19.43
N VAL A 159 -2.86 10.43 -19.31
CA VAL A 159 -1.52 9.89 -19.03
C VAL A 159 -1.00 9.23 -20.30
N PHE A 160 0.25 9.50 -20.66
CA PHE A 160 0.85 9.01 -21.90
C PHE A 160 1.63 7.72 -21.64
N ARG A 161 1.21 6.64 -22.31
CA ARG A 161 1.94 5.37 -22.39
C ARG A 161 2.07 4.99 -23.86
N ASN A 162 1.17 4.15 -24.38
CA ASN A 162 1.08 3.79 -25.80
C ASN A 162 0.11 4.71 -26.56
N GLY A 163 0.10 5.99 -26.20
CA GLY A 163 -0.94 6.96 -26.54
C GLY A 163 -1.57 7.59 -25.30
N PRO A 164 -2.50 8.54 -25.47
CA PRO A 164 -3.21 9.17 -24.37
C PRO A 164 -4.26 8.23 -23.77
N GLU A 165 -4.10 7.88 -22.50
CA GLU A 165 -5.05 7.05 -21.74
C GLU A 165 -5.65 7.83 -20.56
N PRO A 166 -6.87 7.50 -20.09
CA PRO A 166 -7.42 8.13 -18.89
C PRO A 166 -6.57 7.84 -17.65
N GLY A 167 -6.17 8.90 -16.94
CA GLY A 167 -5.52 8.80 -15.65
C GLY A 167 -6.48 8.30 -14.57
N ALA A 168 -5.96 7.48 -13.65
CA ALA A 168 -6.74 6.91 -12.57
C ALA A 168 -5.89 6.67 -11.32
N ILE A 169 -6.58 6.56 -10.18
CA ILE A 169 -6.02 6.25 -8.87
C ILE A 169 -6.69 5.00 -8.33
N PHE A 170 -5.87 4.13 -7.75
CA PHE A 170 -6.29 2.95 -7.03
C PHE A 170 -6.11 3.17 -5.53
N THR A 171 -7.20 3.14 -4.77
CA THR A 171 -7.15 3.18 -3.30
C THR A 171 -6.99 1.77 -2.76
N ARG A 172 -5.76 1.41 -2.42
CA ARG A 172 -5.37 0.10 -1.91
C ARG A 172 -5.44 0.08 -0.38
N VAL A 173 -5.93 -1.02 0.15
CA VAL A 173 -5.98 -1.28 1.59
C VAL A 173 -5.19 -2.53 1.92
N ALA A 174 -4.35 -2.45 2.95
CA ALA A 174 -3.59 -3.61 3.41
C ALA A 174 -3.39 -3.55 4.91
N ARG A 175 -3.07 -4.69 5.55
CA ARG A 175 -2.63 -4.67 6.95
C ARG A 175 -1.32 -3.93 7.12
N SER A 176 -0.45 -3.96 6.11
CA SER A 176 0.80 -3.20 6.01
C SER A 176 1.32 -3.23 4.58
N HIS A 177 2.07 -2.20 4.18
CA HIS A 177 2.83 -2.14 2.92
C HIS A 177 4.35 -2.38 3.11
N ILE A 178 4.76 -2.94 4.25
CA ILE A 178 6.13 -3.41 4.47
C ILE A 178 6.40 -4.62 3.56
N ARG A 179 7.59 -4.65 2.95
CA ARG A 179 8.05 -5.70 2.04
C ARG A 179 9.34 -6.33 2.55
N VAL A 180 9.76 -7.46 1.96
CA VAL A 180 11.13 -7.97 2.15
C VAL A 180 12.15 -6.91 1.73
N GLY A 181 11.86 -6.19 0.65
CA GLY A 181 12.64 -5.05 0.16
C GLY A 181 12.81 -3.89 1.15
N THR A 182 11.89 -3.74 2.12
CA THR A 182 12.01 -2.73 3.18
C THR A 182 13.13 -3.10 4.16
N PHE A 183 13.24 -4.37 4.55
CA PHE A 183 14.37 -4.86 5.35
C PHE A 183 15.69 -4.79 4.56
N GLN A 184 15.67 -5.20 3.30
CA GLN A 184 16.85 -5.15 2.43
C GLN A 184 17.37 -3.72 2.23
N TYR A 185 16.50 -2.72 2.24
CA TYR A 185 16.90 -1.31 2.11
C TYR A 185 17.88 -0.86 3.19
N PHE A 186 17.60 -1.24 4.44
CA PHE A 186 18.44 -0.91 5.59
C PHE A 186 19.67 -1.81 5.67
N HIS A 187 19.48 -3.12 5.47
CA HIS A 187 20.61 -4.05 5.47
C HIS A 187 21.64 -3.70 4.38
N GLY A 188 21.21 -3.39 3.16
CA GLY A 188 22.10 -2.98 2.07
C GLY A 188 22.77 -1.60 2.23
N ARG A 189 22.52 -0.92 3.36
CA ARG A 189 23.14 0.34 3.78
C ARG A 189 23.94 0.21 5.07
N ASP A 190 24.14 -1.03 5.55
CA ASP A 190 24.77 -1.33 6.83
C ASP A 190 24.04 -0.66 8.02
N ASP A 191 22.72 -0.45 7.91
CA ASP A 191 21.87 0.14 8.95
C ASP A 191 21.16 -0.94 9.77
N ASP A 192 21.93 -1.64 10.61
CA ASP A 192 21.42 -2.69 11.51
C ASP A 192 20.39 -2.15 12.52
N GLU A 193 20.52 -0.88 12.93
CA GLU A 193 19.53 -0.22 13.78
C GLU A 193 18.19 -0.08 13.05
N GLY A 194 18.20 0.34 11.79
CA GLY A 194 17.01 0.40 10.93
C GLY A 194 16.35 -0.95 10.74
N VAL A 195 17.14 -2.02 10.54
CA VAL A 195 16.62 -3.39 10.48
C VAL A 195 15.92 -3.78 11.79
N ARG A 196 16.53 -3.48 12.95
CA ARG A 196 15.95 -3.78 14.27
C ARG A 196 14.66 -3.00 14.51
N LEU A 197 14.68 -1.68 14.28
CA LEU A 197 13.49 -0.83 14.43
C LEU A 197 12.33 -1.30 13.56
N LEU A 198 12.61 -1.73 12.33
CA LEU A 198 11.60 -2.30 11.44
C LEU A 198 11.04 -3.61 12.00
N ALA A 199 11.91 -4.50 12.48
CA ALA A 199 11.50 -5.78 13.05
C ALA A 199 10.63 -5.59 14.29
N ASP A 200 11.02 -4.69 15.19
CA ASP A 200 10.27 -4.33 16.39
C ASP A 200 8.88 -3.78 16.02
N TYR A 201 8.83 -2.87 15.05
CA TYR A 201 7.57 -2.32 14.55
C TYR A 201 6.66 -3.42 13.94
N VAL A 202 7.23 -4.34 13.16
CA VAL A 202 6.47 -5.45 12.57
C VAL A 202 5.95 -6.41 13.65
N ILE A 203 6.75 -6.72 14.67
CA ILE A 203 6.34 -7.55 15.81
C ILE A 203 5.19 -6.87 16.54
N GLU A 204 5.36 -5.60 16.93
CA GLU A 204 4.34 -4.83 17.64
C GLU A 204 3.00 -4.82 16.89
N ARG A 205 3.05 -4.59 15.57
CA ARG A 205 1.86 -4.38 14.75
C ARG A 205 1.20 -5.69 14.29
N HIS A 206 1.97 -6.73 14.00
CA HIS A 206 1.48 -7.92 13.30
C HIS A 206 1.63 -9.23 14.06
N TYR A 207 2.52 -9.27 15.05
CA TYR A 207 2.86 -10.47 15.81
C TYR A 207 3.09 -10.15 17.29
N PRO A 208 2.16 -9.45 17.98
CA PRO A 208 2.39 -8.99 19.34
C PRO A 208 2.67 -10.13 20.33
N SER A 209 2.20 -11.35 20.03
CA SER A 209 2.50 -12.56 20.82
C SER A 209 3.99 -12.92 20.86
N LEU A 210 4.78 -12.48 19.88
CA LEU A 210 6.21 -12.77 19.82
C LEU A 210 7.04 -11.85 20.73
N ARG A 211 6.48 -10.73 21.20
CA ARG A 211 7.23 -9.68 21.92
C ARG A 211 7.99 -10.22 23.13
N ASP A 212 7.35 -11.11 23.87
CA ASP A 212 7.86 -11.65 25.13
C ASP A 212 8.53 -13.02 24.97
N GLU A 213 8.71 -13.50 23.73
CA GLU A 213 9.44 -14.73 23.45
C GLU A 213 10.95 -14.53 23.62
N ALA A 214 11.68 -15.62 23.89
CA ALA A 214 13.14 -15.57 24.06
C ALA A 214 13.89 -15.19 22.77
N GLU A 215 13.36 -15.55 21.61
CA GLU A 215 13.96 -15.28 20.29
C GLU A 215 12.96 -14.61 19.33
N PRO A 216 12.50 -13.38 19.63
CA PRO A 216 11.36 -12.75 18.97
C PRO A 216 11.57 -12.56 17.46
N TYR A 217 12.79 -12.19 17.04
CA TYR A 217 13.14 -12.01 15.63
C TYR A 217 13.21 -13.33 14.86
N ARG A 218 13.65 -14.41 15.51
CA ARG A 218 13.62 -15.76 14.93
C ARG A 218 12.17 -16.21 14.76
N GLY A 219 11.33 -15.98 15.76
CA GLY A 219 9.88 -16.19 15.69
C GLY A 219 9.24 -15.43 14.52
N LEU A 220 9.61 -14.16 14.33
CA LEU A 220 9.13 -13.33 13.22
C LEU A 220 9.50 -13.96 11.87
N LEU A 221 10.76 -14.37 11.68
CA LEU A 221 11.22 -14.98 10.44
C LEU A 221 10.46 -16.28 10.12
N LEU A 222 10.25 -17.14 11.13
CA LEU A 222 9.49 -18.37 10.98
C LEU A 222 8.03 -18.10 10.61
N ALA A 223 7.39 -17.12 11.25
CA ALA A 223 6.01 -16.76 10.97
C ALA A 223 5.84 -16.18 9.55
N VAL A 224 6.80 -15.37 9.07
CA VAL A 224 6.81 -14.86 7.69
C VAL A 224 7.02 -15.99 6.68
N ARG A 225 7.97 -16.92 6.95
CA ARG A 225 8.18 -18.12 6.13
C ARG A 225 6.88 -18.91 5.96
N ASP A 226 6.20 -19.19 7.07
CA ASP A 226 4.99 -20.02 7.05
C ASP A 226 3.85 -19.35 6.29
N ARG A 227 3.68 -18.03 6.45
CA ARG A 227 2.70 -17.25 5.67
C ARG A 227 3.02 -17.24 4.18
N GLN A 228 4.28 -17.07 3.82
CA GLN A 228 4.69 -17.09 2.42
C GLN A 228 4.49 -18.47 1.79
N ALA A 229 4.87 -19.55 2.49
CA ALA A 229 4.65 -20.91 2.02
C ALA A 229 3.16 -21.20 1.78
N ALA A 230 2.29 -20.82 2.73
CA ALA A 230 0.85 -20.97 2.59
C ALA A 230 0.28 -20.16 1.40
N LEU A 231 0.74 -18.92 1.21
CA LEU A 231 0.31 -18.06 0.09
C LEU A 231 0.67 -18.69 -1.26
N ILE A 232 1.92 -19.15 -1.42
CA ILE A 232 2.38 -19.77 -2.67
C ILE A 232 1.62 -21.06 -2.95
N ALA A 233 1.33 -21.88 -1.93
CA ALA A 233 0.53 -23.09 -2.11
C ALA A 233 -0.88 -22.78 -2.66
N GLN A 234 -1.53 -21.71 -2.18
CA GLN A 234 -2.82 -21.27 -2.70
C GLN A 234 -2.72 -20.75 -4.14
N TRP A 235 -1.68 -19.97 -4.45
CA TRP A 235 -1.45 -19.49 -5.83
C TRP A 235 -1.29 -20.65 -6.80
N MET A 236 -0.48 -21.66 -6.44
CA MET A 236 -0.30 -22.87 -7.25
C MET A 236 -1.62 -23.63 -7.44
N SER A 237 -2.42 -23.75 -6.39
CA SER A 237 -3.71 -24.46 -6.43
C SER A 237 -4.74 -23.80 -7.36
N LEU A 238 -4.66 -22.48 -7.53
CA LEU A 238 -5.54 -21.70 -8.42
C LEU A 238 -4.95 -21.49 -9.82
N GLY A 239 -3.72 -21.93 -10.08
CA GLY A 239 -3.01 -21.61 -11.32
C GLY A 239 -2.72 -20.11 -11.48
N PHE A 240 -2.58 -19.38 -10.37
CA PHE A 240 -2.29 -17.95 -10.40
C PHE A 240 -0.80 -17.68 -10.66
N ILE A 241 -0.53 -16.84 -11.66
CA ILE A 241 0.81 -16.41 -12.04
C ILE A 241 0.95 -14.91 -11.69
N HIS A 242 1.72 -14.60 -10.64
CA HIS A 242 1.97 -13.21 -10.22
C HIS A 242 2.80 -12.42 -11.26
N GLY A 243 3.76 -13.07 -11.90
CA GLY A 243 4.58 -12.49 -12.97
C GLY A 243 5.78 -11.64 -12.52
N VAL A 244 5.75 -11.03 -11.32
CA VAL A 244 6.85 -10.17 -10.83
C VAL A 244 7.14 -10.40 -9.34
N MET A 245 7.67 -11.57 -8.98
CA MET A 245 8.04 -11.92 -7.59
C MET A 245 9.42 -11.37 -7.20
N ASN A 246 9.63 -10.07 -7.43
CA ASN A 246 10.78 -9.35 -6.89
C ASN A 246 10.60 -9.17 -5.37
N THR A 247 11.68 -8.98 -4.63
CA THR A 247 11.60 -8.86 -3.16
C THR A 247 10.92 -7.58 -2.67
N ASP A 248 10.71 -6.59 -3.54
CA ASP A 248 9.96 -5.37 -3.26
C ASP A 248 8.44 -5.50 -3.47
N ASN A 249 7.96 -6.65 -3.96
CA ASN A 249 6.55 -6.98 -4.13
C ASN A 249 6.11 -8.05 -3.14
#